data_AF-A0A838JM18-F1
#
_entry.id   AF-A0A838JM18-F1
#
_cell.length_a   1.000
_cell.length_b   1.000
_cell.length_c   1.000
_cell.angle_alpha   90.00
_cell.angle_beta   90.00
_cell.angle_gamma   90.00
#
_symmetry.space_group_name_H-M   'P 1'
#
loop_
_entity.id
_entity.type
_entity.pdbx_description
1 polymer ?
#
loop_
_entity_poly.entity_id
_entity_poly.type
_entity_poly.pdbx_seq_one_letter_code
_entity_poly.pdbx_strand_id
1 'polypeptide(L)'
;MLLGLMVGSFLNVVIHRLPKMMERAWREQCAELSGDPNDSAPAATYNLVVPRSACPSCGATITALQNIPVLSYVFLRGRCANCQAAIGVRYPLVELSTGLLSGLLAWHFGPGVSALAAIVFTWALITLTCIDFDTQLLPDSITLPLLWLGLIFNIPATFTHLSSAVIGA
;
A
#
# COMPACT_ATOMS: atom_id res chain seq x y z
N MET A 1 9.70 -14.85 -2.30
CA MET A 1 8.44 -15.00 -1.56
C MET A 1 8.44 -14.29 -0.20
N LEU A 2 9.37 -14.58 0.73
CA LEU A 2 9.39 -13.93 2.06
C LEU A 2 9.47 -12.39 2.01
N LEU A 3 10.29 -11.84 1.12
CA LEU A 3 10.40 -10.38 0.94
C LEU A 3 9.09 -9.76 0.42
N GLY A 4 8.41 -10.43 -0.52
CA GLY A 4 7.11 -9.98 -1.02
C GLY A 4 6.00 -10.01 0.03
N LEU A 5 6.06 -10.96 0.97
CA LEU A 5 5.15 -11.00 2.12
C LEU A 5 5.39 -9.81 3.06
N MET A 6 6.65 -9.52 3.41
CA MET A 6 6.98 -8.37 4.27
C MET A 6 6.55 -7.05 3.63
N VAL A 7 6.77 -6.91 2.32
CA VAL A 7 6.33 -5.73 1.59
C VAL A 7 4.81 -5.66 1.51
N GLY A 8 4.11 -6.77 1.28
CA GLY A 8 2.64 -6.82 1.29
C GLY A 8 2.03 -6.30 2.60
N SER A 9 2.65 -6.57 3.76
CA SER A 9 2.21 -6.02 5.05
C SER A 9 2.35 -4.48 5.09
N PHE A 10 3.43 -3.93 4.54
CA PHE A 10 3.60 -2.49 4.39
C PHE A 10 2.59 -1.90 3.39
N LEU A 11 2.30 -2.58 2.27
CA LEU A 11 1.31 -2.13 1.30
C LEU A 11 -0.07 -1.99 1.96
N ASN A 12 -0.47 -2.91 2.84
CA ASN A 12 -1.71 -2.78 3.62
C ASN A 12 -1.75 -1.50 4.47
N VAL A 13 -0.61 -1.08 5.03
CA VAL A 13 -0.51 0.19 5.76
C VAL A 13 -0.69 1.37 4.82
N VAL A 14 -0.06 1.36 3.65
CA VAL A 14 -0.19 2.42 2.64
C VAL A 14 -1.63 2.52 2.14
N ILE A 15 -2.25 1.39 1.74
CA ILE A 15 -3.64 1.31 1.26
C ILE A 15 -4.59 1.97 2.25
N HIS A 16 -4.44 1.66 3.54
CA HIS A 16 -5.36 2.17 4.56
C HIS A 16 -5.09 3.62 4.97
N ARG A 17 -3.82 4.02 5.07
CA ARG A 17 -3.43 5.30 5.70
C ARG A 17 -3.32 6.45 4.72
N LEU A 18 -2.88 6.18 3.50
CA LEU A 18 -2.63 7.24 2.52
C LEU A 18 -3.91 8.06 2.21
N PRO A 19 -5.09 7.44 1.95
CA PRO A 19 -6.31 8.21 1.72
C PRO A 19 -6.73 9.05 2.93
N LYS A 20 -6.58 8.49 4.14
CA LYS A 20 -6.89 9.20 5.40
C LYS A 20 -5.95 10.38 5.64
N MET A 21 -4.67 10.26 5.27
CA MET A 21 -3.72 11.36 5.36
C MET A 21 -4.11 12.49 4.41
N MET A 22 -4.50 12.15 3.18
CA MET A 22 -4.98 13.13 2.19
C MET A 22 -6.25 13.84 2.68
N GLU A 23 -7.22 13.10 3.22
CA GLU A 23 -8.45 13.67 3.76
C GLU A 23 -8.18 14.62 4.94
N ARG A 24 -7.24 14.27 5.83
CA ARG A 24 -6.84 15.16 6.93
C ARG A 24 -6.18 16.43 6.43
N ALA A 25 -5.23 16.31 5.50
CA ALA A 25 -4.56 17.46 4.90
C ALA A 25 -5.56 18.40 4.20
N TRP A 26 -6.55 17.84 3.51
CA TRP A 26 -7.64 18.60 2.90
C TRP A 26 -8.46 19.36 3.94
N ARG A 27 -8.84 18.70 5.05
CA ARG A 27 -9.59 19.35 6.14
C ARG A 27 -8.80 20.48 6.80
N GLU A 28 -7.49 20.28 7.00
CA GLU A 28 -6.59 21.32 7.51
C GLU A 28 -6.56 22.54 6.58
N GLN A 29 -6.48 22.33 5.26
CA GLN A 29 -6.55 23.41 4.28
C GLN A 29 -7.90 24.14 4.29
N CYS A 30 -9.02 23.41 4.41
CA CYS A 30 -10.34 24.04 4.53
C CYS A 30 -10.48 24.88 5.80
N ALA A 31 -9.94 24.41 6.93
CA ALA A 31 -9.94 25.14 8.20
C ALA A 31 -9.09 26.41 8.14
N GLU A 32 -7.94 26.36 7.46
CA GLU A 32 -7.11 27.54 7.21
C GLU A 32 -7.85 28.58 6.36
N LEU A 33 -8.56 28.13 5.32
CA LEU A 33 -9.35 29.00 4.44
C LEU A 33 -10.61 29.56 5.11
N SER A 34 -11.24 28.84 6.03
CA SER A 34 -12.46 29.30 6.72
C SER A 34 -12.17 30.43 7.71
N GLY A 35 -10.94 30.49 8.24
CA GLY A 35 -10.52 31.48 9.22
C GLY A 35 -11.21 31.34 10.58
N ASP A 36 -11.90 30.23 10.85
CA ASP A 36 -12.53 29.94 12.14
C ASP A 36 -11.49 29.39 13.14
N PRO A 37 -11.21 30.10 14.26
CA PRO A 37 -10.27 29.65 15.28
C PRO A 37 -10.66 28.33 15.96
N ASN A 38 -11.93 27.89 15.87
CA ASN A 38 -12.38 26.63 16.44
C ASN A 38 -12.12 25.42 15.53
N ASP A 39 -11.88 25.61 14.23
CA ASP A 39 -11.62 24.52 13.27
C ASP A 39 -10.14 24.09 13.23
N SER A 40 -9.25 24.81 13.92
CA SER A 40 -7.79 24.65 13.83
C SER A 40 -7.17 23.87 15.01
N ALA A 41 -7.95 23.05 15.71
CA ALA A 41 -7.40 22.19 16.77
C ALA A 41 -6.32 21.24 16.20
N PRO A 42 -5.10 21.18 16.78
CA PRO A 42 -4.01 20.40 16.21
C PRO A 42 -4.35 18.90 16.23
N ALA A 43 -4.56 18.33 15.05
CA ALA A 43 -4.77 16.90 14.89
C ALA A 43 -3.51 16.14 15.31
N ALA A 44 -3.67 15.09 16.12
CA ALA A 44 -2.56 14.21 16.50
C ALA A 44 -1.84 13.68 15.25
N THR A 45 -0.50 13.63 15.29
CA THR A 45 0.35 13.22 14.16
C THR A 45 -0.09 11.88 13.59
N TYR A 46 -0.42 11.86 12.30
CA TYR A 46 -0.86 10.67 11.60
C TYR A 46 -0.15 10.54 10.27
N ASN A 47 0.71 9.54 10.17
CA ASN A 47 1.48 9.23 8.97
C ASN A 47 1.59 7.71 8.77
N LEU A 48 2.39 7.28 7.79
CA LEU A 48 2.59 5.86 7.49
C LEU A 48 3.24 5.07 8.63
N VAL A 49 3.99 5.74 9.50
CA VAL A 49 4.75 5.13 10.61
C VAL A 49 4.01 5.23 11.95
N VAL A 50 3.28 6.32 12.17
CA VAL A 50 2.66 6.72 13.45
C VAL A 50 1.17 6.95 13.24
N PRO A 51 0.28 6.41 14.10
CA PRO A 51 0.55 5.56 15.27
C PRO A 51 0.96 4.14 14.87
N ARG A 52 1.48 3.33 15.81
CA ARG A 52 1.77 1.91 15.55
C ARG A 52 0.49 1.16 15.16
N SER A 53 0.63 0.07 14.40
CA SER A 53 -0.48 -0.84 14.10
C SER A 53 -1.18 -1.26 15.39
N ALA A 54 -2.50 -1.07 15.47
CA ALA A 54 -3.31 -1.41 16.63
C ALA A 54 -4.58 -2.13 16.20
N CYS A 55 -5.09 -3.01 17.06
CA CYS A 55 -6.35 -3.71 16.79
C CYS A 55 -7.51 -2.69 16.75
N PRO A 56 -8.39 -2.72 15.74
CA PRO A 56 -9.51 -1.78 15.64
C PRO A 56 -10.57 -1.97 16.74
N SER A 57 -10.68 -3.17 17.32
CA SER A 57 -11.68 -3.45 18.37
C SER A 57 -11.18 -3.14 19.79
N CYS A 58 -9.92 -3.44 20.12
CA CYS A 58 -9.41 -3.29 21.48
C CYS A 58 -8.29 -2.27 21.64
N GLY A 59 -7.79 -1.66 20.55
CA GLY A 59 -6.70 -0.69 20.58
C GLY A 59 -5.34 -1.25 20.99
N ALA A 60 -5.24 -2.56 21.26
CA ALA A 60 -3.98 -3.20 21.62
C ALA A 60 -2.97 -3.06 20.47
N THR A 61 -1.75 -2.64 20.80
CA THR A 61 -0.66 -2.51 19.83
C THR A 61 -0.26 -3.88 19.32
N ILE A 62 -0.20 -4.01 18.00
CA ILE A 62 0.18 -5.26 17.34
C ILE A 62 1.71 -5.35 17.38
N THR A 63 2.23 -6.46 17.91
CA THR A 63 3.67 -6.69 18.00
C THR A 63 4.26 -7.06 16.63
N ALA A 64 5.57 -6.85 16.43
CA ALA A 64 6.23 -7.17 15.16
C ALA A 64 6.10 -8.65 14.76
N LEU A 65 6.02 -9.56 15.74
CA LEU A 65 5.76 -10.99 15.52
C LEU A 65 4.33 -11.28 15.07
N GLN A 66 3.34 -10.47 15.49
CA GLN A 66 1.97 -10.55 15.01
C GLN A 66 1.79 -9.93 13.62
N ASN A 67 2.73 -9.09 13.18
CA ASN A 67 2.83 -8.59 11.80
C ASN A 67 3.48 -9.59 10.83
N ILE A 68 3.81 -10.82 11.24
CA ILE A 68 4.36 -11.82 10.31
C ILE A 68 3.27 -12.26 9.31
N PRO A 69 3.36 -11.85 8.03
CA PRO A 69 2.27 -11.90 7.05
C PRO A 69 1.75 -13.32 6.83
N VAL A 70 0.42 -13.48 6.64
CA VAL A 70 -0.32 -14.74 6.41
C VAL A 70 -0.17 -15.82 7.49
N LEU A 71 1.05 -16.13 7.95
CA LEU A 71 1.34 -17.06 9.03
C LEU A 71 0.66 -16.64 10.33
N SER A 72 0.82 -15.39 10.78
CA SER A 72 0.15 -14.93 12.01
C SER A 72 -1.36 -14.97 11.87
N TYR A 73 -1.91 -14.67 10.69
CA TYR A 73 -3.35 -14.76 10.41
C TYR A 73 -3.85 -16.22 10.50
N VAL A 74 -3.14 -17.18 9.92
CA VAL A 74 -3.49 -18.60 9.98
C VAL A 74 -3.36 -19.14 11.41
N PHE A 75 -2.27 -18.82 12.11
CA PHE A 75 -2.05 -19.25 13.50
C PHE A 75 -3.06 -18.65 14.47
N LEU A 76 -3.44 -17.39 14.28
CA LEU A 76 -4.46 -16.71 15.09
C LEU A 76 -5.90 -16.96 14.59
N ARG A 77 -6.08 -17.82 13.56
CA ARG A 77 -7.37 -18.14 12.94
C ARG A 77 -8.18 -16.91 12.52
N GLY A 78 -7.49 -15.89 12.02
CA GLY A 78 -8.07 -14.63 11.61
C GLY A 78 -8.68 -13.84 12.77
N ARG A 79 -8.17 -14.00 14.00
CA ARG A 79 -8.65 -13.28 15.18
C ARG A 79 -7.53 -12.48 15.85
N CYS A 80 -7.89 -11.39 16.52
CA CYS A 80 -6.93 -10.67 17.36
C CYS A 80 -6.47 -11.55 18.53
N ALA A 81 -5.17 -11.58 18.80
CA ALA A 81 -4.60 -12.36 19.91
C ALA A 81 -5.16 -11.93 21.29
N ASN A 82 -5.52 -10.65 21.46
CA ASN A 82 -5.98 -10.12 22.74
C ASN A 82 -7.50 -10.19 22.91
N CYS A 83 -8.28 -9.73 21.94
CA CYS A 83 -9.73 -9.60 22.07
C CYS A 83 -10.53 -10.60 21.25
N GLN A 84 -9.87 -11.49 20.50
CA GLN A 84 -10.50 -12.50 19.64
C GLN A 84 -11.43 -11.95 18.55
N ALA A 85 -11.44 -10.63 18.33
CA ALA A 85 -12.20 -9.99 17.26
C ALA A 85 -11.69 -10.48 15.89
N ALA A 86 -12.61 -10.70 14.95
CA ALA A 86 -12.27 -11.16 13.62
C ALA A 86 -11.50 -10.08 12.84
N ILE A 87 -10.38 -10.48 12.24
CA ILE A 87 -9.57 -9.69 11.33
C ILE A 87 -10.02 -10.02 9.91
N GLY A 88 -10.36 -8.99 9.13
CA GLY A 88 -10.88 -9.16 7.77
C GLY A 88 -9.91 -9.90 6.85
N VAL A 89 -10.45 -10.72 5.93
CA VAL A 89 -9.70 -11.56 4.98
C VAL A 89 -8.96 -10.73 3.91
N ARG A 90 -9.28 -9.43 3.79
CA ARG A 90 -8.66 -8.53 2.80
C ARG A 90 -7.14 -8.41 3.00
N TYR A 91 -6.70 -8.27 4.25
CA TYR A 91 -5.28 -8.13 4.60
C TYR A 91 -4.42 -9.33 4.15
N PRO A 92 -4.75 -10.58 4.51
CA PRO A 92 -3.99 -11.74 4.04
C PRO A 92 -4.13 -11.97 2.53
N LEU A 93 -5.23 -11.55 1.90
CA LEU A 93 -5.38 -11.65 0.45
C LEU A 93 -4.38 -10.75 -0.29
N VAL A 94 -4.21 -9.49 0.14
CA VAL A 94 -3.21 -8.57 -0.42
C VAL A 94 -1.80 -9.12 -0.21
N GLU A 95 -1.49 -9.66 0.97
CA GLU A 95 -0.17 -10.25 1.25
C GLU A 95 0.11 -11.46 0.36
N LEU A 96 -0.88 -12.35 0.20
CA LEU A 96 -0.77 -13.54 -0.63
C LEU A 96 -0.64 -13.18 -2.11
N SER A 97 -1.45 -12.25 -2.62
CA SER A 97 -1.38 -11.82 -4.01
C SER A 97 -0.04 -11.15 -4.31
N THR A 98 0.45 -10.30 -3.40
CA THR A 98 1.77 -9.66 -3.50
C THR A 98 2.88 -10.71 -3.52
N GLY A 99 2.88 -11.67 -2.59
CA GLY A 99 3.87 -12.73 -2.52
C GLY A 99 3.87 -13.66 -3.74
N LEU A 100 2.68 -14.05 -4.22
CA LEU A 100 2.49 -14.94 -5.35
C LEU A 100 2.91 -14.27 -6.67
N LEU A 101 2.40 -13.06 -6.94
CA LEU A 101 2.73 -12.31 -8.16
C LEU A 101 4.21 -11.96 -8.21
N SER A 102 4.83 -11.58 -7.08
CA SER A 102 6.29 -11.39 -7.04
C SER A 102 7.07 -12.66 -7.35
N GLY A 103 6.60 -13.82 -6.87
CA GLY A 103 7.21 -15.12 -7.20
C GLY A 103 7.09 -15.45 -8.69
N LEU A 104 5.90 -15.25 -9.27
CA LEU A 104 5.63 -15.48 -10.68
C LEU A 104 6.48 -14.57 -11.59
N LEU A 105 6.61 -13.29 -11.26
CA LEU A 105 7.40 -12.34 -12.04
C LEU A 105 8.90 -12.64 -11.94
N ALA A 106 9.40 -13.00 -10.76
CA ALA A 106 10.78 -13.42 -10.58
C ALA A 106 11.11 -14.69 -11.37
N TRP A 107 10.13 -15.61 -11.50
CA TRP A 107 10.29 -16.80 -12.33
C TRP A 107 10.24 -16.48 -13.83
N HIS A 108 9.31 -15.63 -14.26
CA HIS A 108 9.11 -15.31 -15.68
C HIS A 108 10.26 -14.48 -16.27
N PHE A 109 10.69 -13.42 -15.59
CA PHE A 109 11.73 -12.51 -16.07
C PHE A 109 13.15 -12.97 -15.68
N GLY A 110 13.27 -13.94 -14.78
CA GLY A 110 14.55 -14.35 -14.19
C GLY A 110 15.13 -13.30 -13.24
N PRO A 111 16.27 -13.58 -12.59
CA PRO A 111 16.93 -12.60 -11.72
C PRO A 111 17.50 -11.44 -12.56
N GLY A 112 16.98 -10.23 -12.36
CA GLY A 112 17.43 -9.05 -13.10
C GLY A 112 16.68 -7.78 -12.73
N VAL A 113 17.14 -6.65 -13.29
CA VAL A 113 16.54 -5.32 -13.05
C VAL A 113 15.12 -5.27 -13.63
N SER A 114 14.85 -5.96 -14.75
CA SER A 114 13.51 -6.10 -15.33
C SER A 114 12.54 -6.77 -14.36
N ALA A 115 12.92 -7.90 -13.74
CA ALA A 115 12.08 -8.56 -12.74
C ALA A 115 11.81 -7.65 -11.54
N LEU A 116 12.83 -6.93 -11.05
CA LEU A 116 12.67 -5.99 -9.95
C LEU A 116 11.70 -4.86 -10.30
N ALA A 117 11.83 -4.27 -11.49
CA ALA A 117 10.94 -3.21 -11.96
C ALA A 117 9.49 -3.71 -12.11
N ALA A 118 9.29 -4.90 -12.69
CA ALA A 118 7.97 -5.50 -12.82
C ALA A 118 7.33 -5.80 -11.45
N ILE A 119 8.13 -6.24 -10.47
CA ILE A 119 7.68 -6.49 -9.09
C ILE A 119 7.25 -5.18 -8.43
N VAL A 120 8.07 -4.13 -8.48
CA VAL A 120 7.74 -2.81 -7.91
C VAL A 120 6.49 -2.23 -8.57
N PHE A 121 6.40 -2.33 -9.90
CA PHE A 121 5.22 -1.91 -10.65
C PHE A 121 3.96 -2.64 -10.19
N THR A 122 4.05 -3.96 -10.02
CA THR A 122 2.94 -4.80 -9.54
C THR A 122 2.51 -4.43 -8.12
N TRP A 123 3.46 -4.14 -7.22
CA TRP A 123 3.14 -3.67 -5.87
C TRP A 123 2.39 -2.33 -5.87
N ALA A 124 2.80 -1.41 -6.74
CA ALA A 124 2.09 -0.14 -6.92
C ALA A 124 0.66 -0.38 -7.45
N LEU A 125 0.48 -1.24 -8.46
CA LEU A 125 -0.83 -1.57 -9.01
C LEU A 125 -1.77 -2.24 -7.99
N ILE A 126 -1.28 -3.20 -7.20
CA ILE A 126 -2.07 -3.83 -6.14
C ILE A 126 -2.53 -2.76 -5.14
N THR A 127 -1.63 -1.85 -4.74
CA THR A 127 -1.93 -0.78 -3.81
C THR A 127 -2.99 0.17 -4.38
N LEU A 128 -2.78 0.65 -5.61
CA LEU A 128 -3.72 1.54 -6.31
C LEU A 128 -5.08 0.89 -6.50
N THR A 129 -5.14 -0.38 -6.89
CA THR A 129 -6.41 -1.12 -7.08
C THR A 129 -7.19 -1.20 -5.77
N CYS A 130 -6.52 -1.45 -4.65
CA CYS A 130 -7.19 -1.53 -3.36
C CYS A 130 -7.67 -0.16 -2.87
N ILE A 131 -6.86 0.90 -3.06
CA ILE A 131 -7.25 2.27 -2.71
C ILE A 131 -8.43 2.72 -3.59
N ASP A 132 -8.37 2.48 -4.90
CA ASP A 132 -9.44 2.81 -5.83
C ASP A 132 -10.74 2.07 -5.48
N PHE A 133 -10.67 0.79 -5.13
CA PHE A 133 -11.83 0.03 -4.68
C PHE A 133 -12.45 0.59 -3.37
N ASP A 134 -11.62 1.12 -2.47
CA ASP A 134 -12.07 1.63 -1.17
C ASP A 134 -12.59 3.08 -1.22
N THR A 135 -11.94 3.93 -2.02
CA THR A 135 -12.17 5.38 -2.01
C THR A 135 -12.42 5.99 -3.38
N GLN A 136 -12.26 5.23 -4.46
CA GLN A 136 -12.33 5.73 -5.86
C GLN A 136 -11.33 6.88 -6.11
N LEU A 137 -10.19 6.84 -5.41
CA LEU A 137 -9.13 7.84 -5.50
C LEU A 137 -7.86 7.18 -6.06
N LEU A 138 -7.20 7.88 -6.97
CA LEU A 138 -5.88 7.51 -7.47
C LEU A 138 -4.85 8.52 -6.94
N PRO A 139 -4.11 8.20 -5.86
CA PRO A 139 -3.18 9.14 -5.25
C PRO A 139 -1.99 9.44 -6.16
N ASP A 140 -1.83 10.72 -6.49
CA ASP A 140 -0.74 11.24 -7.33
C ASP A 140 0.66 10.94 -6.77
N SER A 141 0.76 10.79 -5.45
CA SER A 141 1.99 10.39 -4.76
C SER A 141 2.47 8.98 -5.13
N ILE A 142 1.62 8.15 -5.75
CA ILE A 142 1.98 6.82 -6.27
C ILE A 142 1.99 6.84 -7.80
N THR A 143 0.99 7.44 -8.45
CA THR A 143 0.85 7.38 -9.92
C THR A 143 1.93 8.19 -10.65
N LEU A 144 2.29 9.39 -10.17
CA LEU A 144 3.30 10.23 -10.82
C LEU A 144 4.70 9.60 -10.76
N PRO A 145 5.20 9.10 -9.61
CA PRO A 145 6.46 8.36 -9.59
C PRO A 145 6.44 7.13 -10.49
N LEU A 146 5.32 6.41 -10.55
CA LEU A 146 5.18 5.23 -11.39
C LEU A 146 5.29 5.58 -12.88
N LEU A 147 4.65 6.67 -13.31
CA LEU A 147 4.74 7.19 -14.68
C LEU A 147 6.19 7.51 -15.05
N TRP A 148 6.88 8.28 -14.21
CA TRP A 148 8.27 8.66 -14.48
C TRP A 148 9.21 7.46 -14.50
N LEU A 149 9.05 6.53 -13.56
CA LEU A 149 9.82 5.28 -13.55
C LEU A 149 9.56 4.46 -14.81
N GLY A 150 8.29 4.31 -15.23
CA GLY A 150 7.92 3.61 -16.44
C GLY A 150 8.56 4.20 -17.71
N LEU A 151 8.57 5.53 -17.83
CA LEU A 151 9.21 6.22 -18.94
C LEU A 151 10.74 6.00 -18.94
N ILE A 152 11.41 6.24 -17.80
CA ILE A 152 12.86 6.09 -17.68
C ILE A 152 13.29 4.66 -17.99
N PHE A 153 12.56 3.67 -17.46
CA PHE A 153 12.92 2.27 -17.59
C PHE A 153 12.72 1.73 -19.02
N ASN A 154 11.86 2.36 -19.82
CA ASN A 154 11.62 1.98 -21.21
C ASN A 154 12.44 2.78 -22.23
N ILE A 155 13.28 3.74 -21.82
CA ILE A 155 14.23 4.42 -22.73
C ILE A 155 15.07 3.40 -23.53
N PRO A 156 15.68 2.37 -22.91
CA PRO A 156 16.42 1.33 -23.66
C PRO A 156 15.52 0.22 -24.21
N ALA A 157 14.20 0.41 -24.28
CA ALA A 157 13.20 -0.58 -24.70
C ALA A 157 13.17 -1.87 -23.86
N THR A 158 13.34 -1.76 -22.53
CA THR A 158 13.40 -2.93 -21.63
C THR A 158 12.13 -3.77 -21.63
N PHE A 159 10.95 -3.14 -21.69
CA PHE A 159 9.66 -3.85 -21.80
C PHE A 159 8.92 -3.51 -23.09
N THR A 160 8.95 -2.23 -23.50
CA THR A 160 8.30 -1.75 -24.72
C THR A 160 9.00 -0.50 -25.25
N HIS A 161 8.75 -0.15 -26.52
CA HIS A 161 9.21 1.11 -27.10
C HIS A 161 8.35 2.29 -26.64
N LEU A 162 8.97 3.44 -26.38
CA LEU A 162 8.26 4.65 -25.93
C LEU A 162 7.16 5.09 -26.90
N SER A 163 7.40 5.00 -28.22
CA SER A 163 6.38 5.37 -29.22
C SER A 163 5.12 4.52 -29.08
N SER A 164 5.28 3.20 -28.92
CA SER A 164 4.16 2.29 -28.71
C SER A 164 3.46 2.55 -27.38
N ALA A 165 4.20 2.85 -26.32
CA ALA A 165 3.63 3.16 -25.01
C ALA A 165 2.82 4.47 -25.02
N VAL A 166 3.30 5.51 -25.69
CA VAL A 166 2.63 6.82 -25.77
C VAL A 166 1.40 6.76 -26.67
N ILE A 167 1.46 6.04 -27.79
CA ILE A 167 0.30 5.92 -28.70
C ILE A 167 -0.83 5.08 -28.07
N GLY A 168 -0.48 4.12 -27.21
CA GLY A 168 -1.45 3.24 -26.54
C GLY A 168 -2.00 3.75 -25.20
N ALA A 169 -1.50 4.88 -24.69
CA ALA A 169 -1.93 5.51 -23.45
C ALA A 169 -3.14 6.44 -23.68
#